data_AF-A0A9Q0T6E0-F1
#
_entry.id   AF-A0A9Q0T6E0-F1
#
_cell.length_a   1.000
_cell.length_b   1.000
_cell.length_c   1.000
_cell.angle_alpha   90.00
_cell.angle_beta   90.00
_cell.angle_gamma   90.00
#
_symmetry.space_group_name_H-M   'P 1'
#
loop_
_entity.id
_entity.type
_entity.pdbx_description
1 polymer ?
#
loop_
_entity_poly.entity_id
_entity_poly.type
_entity_poly.pdbx_seq_one_letter_code
_entity_poly.pdbx_strand_id
1 'polypeptide(L)'
;MSAPMAPITILVFLAALLALPLALIAHPANNPTSRITVVGVVYCDTCSTKAFSRHSYFLPGADVHIQCTFKANSPKTRENIEFSVNRTTDRYGVYKLEVPEVDGVDCEEGFAIESVCQASLIGSSSRAIQKKYHRVWES
;
A
#
# COMPACT_ATOMS: atom_id res chain seq x y z
N MET A 1 -7.96 66.05 16.58
CA MET A 1 -6.71 65.93 17.35
C MET A 1 -6.13 64.57 16.98
N SER A 2 -5.24 64.52 15.99
CA SER A 2 -4.64 63.26 15.51
C SER A 2 -3.23 63.18 16.07
N ALA A 3 -2.98 62.27 17.01
CA ALA A 3 -1.62 62.02 17.49
C ALA A 3 -0.76 61.48 16.34
N PRO A 4 0.51 61.90 16.21
CA PRO A 4 1.43 61.33 15.23
C PRO A 4 1.69 59.87 15.63
N MET A 5 1.23 58.94 14.81
CA MET A 5 1.50 57.52 14.99
C MET A 5 3.01 57.33 14.87
N ALA A 6 3.68 56.90 15.95
CA ALA A 6 5.13 56.76 15.97
C ALA A 6 5.57 55.84 14.82
N PRO A 7 6.67 56.14 14.10
CA PRO A 7 7.10 55.36 12.92
C PRO A 7 7.29 53.87 13.24
N ILE A 8 7.62 53.56 14.51
CA ILE A 8 7.76 52.21 15.05
C ILE A 8 6.41 51.46 15.04
N THR A 9 5.31 52.13 15.41
CA THR A 9 3.98 51.51 15.41
C THR A 9 3.51 51.15 13.99
N ILE A 10 3.83 51.99 13.01
CA ILE A 10 3.54 51.75 11.60
C ILE A 10 4.33 50.55 11.09
N LEU A 11 5.62 50.47 11.45
CA LEU A 11 6.50 49.38 11.05
C LEU A 11 6.03 48.01 11.59
N VAL A 12 5.62 47.98 12.87
CA VAL A 12 5.08 46.78 13.53
C VAL A 12 3.76 46.35 12.89
N PHE A 13 2.88 47.30 12.58
CA PHE A 13 1.61 47.01 11.90
C PHE A 13 1.83 46.44 10.51
N LEU A 14 2.78 46.99 9.75
CA LEU A 14 3.10 46.52 8.40
C LEU A 14 3.69 45.10 8.43
N ALA A 15 4.61 44.83 9.37
CA ALA A 15 5.19 43.50 9.56
C ALA A 15 4.14 42.45 9.95
N ALA A 16 3.19 42.80 10.83
CA ALA A 16 2.09 41.92 11.20
C ALA A 16 1.15 41.63 10.01
N LEU A 17 0.86 42.64 9.19
CA LEU A 17 0.02 42.51 7.99
C LEU A 17 0.68 41.61 6.92
N LEU A 18 2.00 41.69 6.79
CA LEU A 18 2.80 40.86 5.87
C LEU A 18 2.98 39.41 6.37
N ALA A 19 2.99 39.20 7.69
CA ALA A 19 3.11 37.86 8.28
C ALA A 19 1.79 37.07 8.28
N LEU A 20 0.64 37.76 8.30
CA LEU A 20 -0.69 37.16 8.34
C LEU A 20 -1.01 36.23 7.14
N PRO A 21 -0.71 36.59 5.87
CA PRO A 21 -0.92 35.68 4.75
C PRO A 21 0.02 34.46 4.80
N LEU A 22 1.24 34.60 5.32
CA LEU A 22 2.20 33.47 5.41
C LEU A 22 1.70 32.37 6.36
N ALA A 23 1.04 32.74 7.46
CA ALA A 23 0.43 31.78 8.37
C ALA A 23 -0.79 31.06 7.76
N LEU A 24 -1.48 31.70 6.81
CA LEU A 24 -2.65 31.14 6.13
C LEU A 24 -2.29 30.17 4.99
N ILE A 25 -1.08 30.27 4.45
CA ILE A 25 -0.57 29.41 3.37
C ILE A 25 0.03 28.11 3.93
N ALA A 26 0.27 28.04 5.24
CA ALA A 26 0.66 26.81 5.93
C ALA A 26 -0.52 25.82 5.94
N HIS A 27 -0.75 25.19 4.80
CA HIS A 27 -1.61 24.02 4.71
C HIS A 27 -0.99 22.95 5.61
N PRO A 28 -1.77 22.28 6.48
CA PRO A 28 -1.28 21.07 7.10
C PRO A 28 -0.83 20.15 5.97
N ALA A 29 0.41 19.67 6.05
CA ALA A 29 0.85 18.57 5.21
C ALA A 29 -0.06 17.39 5.54
N ASN A 30 -1.15 17.29 4.78
CA ASN A 30 -2.10 16.20 4.88
C ASN A 30 -1.39 15.04 4.21
N ASN A 31 -0.44 14.41 4.91
CA ASN A 31 0.25 13.23 4.41
C ASN A 31 -0.83 12.17 4.21
N PRO A 32 -1.19 11.83 2.95
CA PRO A 32 -2.16 10.78 2.73
C PRO A 32 -1.57 9.49 3.31
N THR A 33 -2.22 8.92 4.32
CA THR A 33 -1.84 7.61 4.81
C THR A 33 -2.39 6.56 3.86
N SER A 34 -1.54 6.08 2.97
CA SER A 34 -1.91 5.04 2.01
C SER A 34 -2.08 3.71 2.73
N ARG A 35 -3.27 3.10 2.60
CA ARG A 35 -3.56 1.75 3.08
C ARG A 35 -3.59 0.79 1.92
N ILE A 36 -2.60 -0.11 1.84
CA ILE A 36 -2.51 -1.11 0.78
C ILE A 36 -3.01 -2.44 1.29
N THR A 37 -3.89 -3.09 0.53
CA THR A 37 -4.36 -4.45 0.82
C THR A 37 -4.09 -5.35 -0.37
N VAL A 38 -3.35 -6.43 -0.15
CA VAL A 38 -3.08 -7.46 -1.15
C VAL A 38 -4.06 -8.61 -0.92
N VAL A 39 -4.85 -8.92 -1.96
CA VAL A 39 -5.87 -9.98 -1.91
C VAL A 39 -5.60 -10.99 -3.03
N GLY A 40 -5.68 -12.27 -2.71
CA GLY A 40 -5.61 -13.32 -3.71
C GLY A 40 -6.39 -14.56 -3.31
N VAL A 41 -6.50 -15.48 -4.26
CA VAL A 41 -7.23 -16.74 -4.10
C VAL A 41 -6.33 -17.92 -4.41
N VAL A 42 -6.53 -19.01 -3.68
CA VAL A 42 -5.91 -20.30 -3.96
C VAL A 42 -7.00 -21.26 -4.43
N TYR A 43 -6.77 -21.89 -5.58
CA TYR A 43 -7.65 -22.90 -6.13
C TYR A 43 -6.88 -24.15 -6.56
N CYS A 44 -7.57 -25.28 -6.53
CA CYS A 44 -7.09 -26.51 -7.13
C CYS A 44 -7.58 -26.58 -8.57
N ASP A 45 -6.66 -26.74 -9.52
CA ASP A 45 -6.98 -27.12 -10.88
C ASP A 45 -6.95 -28.65 -11.01
N THR A 46 -8.13 -29.28 -10.94
CA THR A 46 -8.29 -30.72 -11.10
C THR A 46 -7.80 -31.22 -12.46
N CYS A 47 -7.83 -30.36 -13.48
CA CYS A 47 -7.47 -30.71 -14.83
C CYS A 47 -5.97 -30.50 -15.12
N SER A 48 -5.20 -29.96 -14.16
CA SER A 48 -3.77 -29.64 -14.32
C SER A 48 -3.44 -28.79 -15.56
N THR A 49 -4.42 -28.04 -16.05
CA THR A 49 -4.32 -27.07 -17.17
C THR A 49 -3.58 -25.79 -16.81
N LYS A 50 -3.24 -25.63 -15.52
CA LYS A 50 -2.62 -24.44 -14.92
C LYS A 50 -3.50 -23.20 -15.04
N ALA A 51 -4.80 -23.37 -15.28
CA ALA A 51 -5.76 -22.28 -15.47
C ALA A 51 -7.01 -22.54 -14.64
N PHE A 52 -7.67 -21.45 -14.25
CA PHE A 52 -8.97 -21.55 -13.59
C PHE A 52 -10.02 -22.04 -14.59
N SER A 53 -10.77 -23.05 -14.19
CA SER A 53 -11.83 -23.66 -15.01
C SER A 53 -13.07 -23.95 -14.16
N ARG A 54 -14.14 -24.43 -14.80
CA ARG A 54 -15.37 -24.85 -14.10
C ARG A 54 -15.18 -26.05 -13.17
N HIS A 55 -14.12 -26.82 -13.36
CA HIS A 55 -13.79 -27.96 -12.50
C HIS A 55 -12.84 -27.57 -11.37
N SER A 56 -12.30 -26.35 -11.40
CA SER A 56 -11.49 -25.83 -10.32
C SER A 56 -12.33 -25.53 -9.09
N TYR A 57 -11.74 -25.70 -7.92
CA TYR A 57 -12.39 -25.37 -6.66
C TYR A 57 -11.43 -24.62 -5.74
N PHE A 58 -11.97 -23.73 -4.90
CA PHE A 58 -11.18 -22.95 -3.97
C PHE A 58 -10.68 -23.80 -2.79
N LEU A 59 -9.48 -23.49 -2.31
CA LEU A 59 -8.82 -24.24 -1.25
C LEU A 59 -8.83 -23.48 0.05
N PRO A 60 -9.73 -23.81 0.99
CA PRO A 60 -9.66 -23.27 2.34
C PRO A 60 -8.52 -23.90 3.14
N GLY A 61 -7.90 -23.14 4.05
CA GLY A 61 -6.87 -23.65 4.94
C GLY A 61 -5.53 -23.96 4.24
N ALA A 62 -5.31 -23.46 3.02
CA ALA A 62 -4.02 -23.52 2.35
C ALA A 62 -3.08 -22.44 2.90
N ASP A 63 -1.82 -22.82 3.15
CA ASP A 63 -0.78 -21.91 3.64
C ASP A 63 0.00 -21.31 2.48
N VAL A 64 0.00 -19.98 2.43
CA VAL A 64 0.67 -19.18 1.42
C VAL A 64 1.73 -18.29 2.07
N HIS A 65 2.90 -18.23 1.43
CA HIS A 65 3.93 -17.25 1.70
C HIS A 65 3.75 -16.11 0.71
N ILE A 66 3.54 -14.91 1.22
CA ILE A 66 3.33 -13.70 0.42
C ILE A 66 4.57 -12.83 0.63
N GLN A 67 5.19 -12.42 -0.48
CA GLN A 67 6.30 -11.48 -0.50
C GLN A 67 5.94 -10.31 -1.39
N CYS A 68 6.04 -9.09 -0.86
CA CYS A 68 5.79 -7.86 -1.59
C CYS A 68 6.97 -6.91 -1.42
N THR A 69 7.29 -6.17 -2.48
CA THR A 69 8.27 -5.10 -2.48
C THR A 69 7.56 -3.85 -2.99
N PHE A 70 7.55 -2.78 -2.20
CA PHE A 70 6.97 -1.50 -2.56
C PHE A 70 8.06 -0.46 -2.72
N LYS A 71 8.03 0.31 -3.81
CA LYS A 71 8.94 1.45 -3.95
C LYS A 71 8.42 2.62 -3.12
N ALA A 72 9.18 3.04 -2.12
CA ALA A 72 8.89 4.26 -1.38
C ALA A 72 9.50 5.47 -2.11
N ASN A 73 8.68 6.48 -2.35
CA ASN A 73 9.10 7.80 -2.82
C ASN A 73 9.06 8.79 -1.64
N SER A 74 9.73 8.44 -0.54
CA SER A 74 9.82 9.34 0.63
C SER A 74 11.16 10.07 0.65
N PRO A 75 11.19 11.37 0.98
CA PRO A 75 12.44 12.07 1.26
C PRO A 75 13.20 11.49 2.47
N LYS A 76 12.53 10.71 3.34
CA LYS A 76 13.16 10.03 4.50
C LYS A 76 13.65 8.62 4.20
N THR A 77 13.11 7.96 3.17
CA THR A 77 13.40 6.56 2.87
C THR A 77 13.40 6.37 1.36
N ARG A 78 14.60 6.28 0.78
CA ARG A 78 14.83 5.97 -0.65
C ARG A 78 14.85 4.46 -0.94
N GLU A 79 14.70 3.65 0.09
CA GLU A 79 14.81 2.19 0.02
C GLU A 79 13.43 1.55 -0.24
N ASN A 80 13.43 0.42 -0.94
CA ASN A 80 12.22 -0.37 -1.16
C ASN A 80 11.76 -0.98 0.16
N ILE A 81 10.45 -1.01 0.37
CA ILE A 81 9.82 -1.60 1.56
C ILE A 81 9.43 -3.03 1.23
N GLU A 82 10.00 -4.00 1.96
CA GLU A 82 9.69 -5.41 1.78
C GLU A 82 8.76 -5.93 2.88
N PHE A 83 7.72 -6.65 2.47
CA PHE A 83 6.82 -7.37 3.35
C PHE A 83 6.84 -8.85 3.00
N SER A 84 7.15 -9.69 3.98
CA SER A 84 7.18 -11.14 3.82
C SER A 84 6.42 -11.79 4.97
N VAL A 85 5.35 -12.51 4.66
CA VAL A 85 4.50 -13.11 5.70
C VAL A 85 3.77 -14.36 5.22
N ASN A 86 3.52 -15.27 6.17
CA ASN A 86 2.66 -16.41 5.95
C ASN A 86 1.20 -16.06 6.27
N ARG A 87 0.29 -16.52 5.41
CA ARG A 87 -1.16 -16.43 5.61
C ARG A 87 -1.81 -17.76 5.29
N THR A 88 -2.94 -18.00 5.96
CA THR A 88 -3.80 -19.15 5.66
C THR A 88 -5.06 -18.62 5.00
N THR A 89 -5.49 -19.29 3.94
CA THR A 89 -6.72 -18.95 3.22
C THR A 89 -7.98 -19.24 4.03
N ASP A 90 -8.99 -18.40 3.87
CA ASP A 90 -10.29 -18.52 4.53
C ASP A 90 -11.16 -19.63 3.93
N ARG A 91 -12.42 -19.74 4.39
CA ARG A 91 -13.40 -20.73 3.89
C ARG A 91 -13.72 -20.63 2.39
N TYR A 92 -13.36 -19.52 1.75
CA TYR A 92 -13.55 -19.26 0.33
C TYR A 92 -12.25 -19.38 -0.47
N GLY A 93 -11.16 -19.83 0.17
CA GLY A 93 -9.83 -19.91 -0.44
C GLY A 93 -9.15 -18.56 -0.64
N VAL A 94 -9.62 -17.50 0.03
CA VAL A 94 -9.11 -16.14 -0.09
C VAL A 94 -8.07 -15.88 0.99
N TYR A 95 -6.95 -15.25 0.64
CA TYR A 95 -6.01 -14.67 1.61
C TYR A 95 -6.01 -13.15 1.48
N LYS A 96 -5.70 -12.48 2.60
CA LYS A 96 -5.60 -11.01 2.68
C LYS A 96 -4.34 -10.63 3.46
N LEU A 97 -3.60 -9.66 2.92
CA LEU A 97 -2.47 -9.02 3.58
C LEU A 97 -2.73 -7.52 3.63
N GLU A 98 -2.84 -7.00 4.85
CA GLU A 98 -2.88 -5.57 5.12
C GLU A 98 -1.44 -5.08 5.31
N VAL A 99 -1.04 -4.15 4.46
CA VAL A 99 0.26 -3.48 4.56
C VAL A 99 0.09 -2.32 5.55
N PRO A 100 0.91 -2.25 6.61
CA PRO A 100 0.84 -1.13 7.55
C PRO A 100 1.11 0.20 6.84
N GLU A 101 0.57 1.28 7.38
CA GLU A 101 0.78 2.63 6.84
C GLU A 101 2.29 2.93 6.82
N VAL A 102 2.83 3.16 5.62
CA VAL A 102 4.24 3.46 5.38
C VAL A 102 4.37 4.82 4.73
N ASP A 103 5.24 5.66 5.31
CA ASP A 103 5.45 7.04 4.86
C ASP A 103 6.07 7.05 3.45
N GLY A 104 5.42 7.73 2.50
CA GLY A 104 5.88 7.89 1.12
C GLY A 104 5.71 6.69 0.19
N VAL A 105 4.78 5.78 0.47
CA VAL A 105 4.17 4.97 -0.59
C VAL A 105 2.92 5.70 -1.07
N ASP A 106 3.00 6.33 -2.23
CA ASP A 106 1.87 7.07 -2.80
C ASP A 106 1.18 6.24 -3.87
N CYS A 107 -0.16 6.18 -3.80
CA CYS A 107 -0.96 5.52 -4.82
C CYS A 107 -1.19 6.53 -5.96
N GLU A 108 -0.16 6.77 -6.77
CA GLU A 108 -0.30 7.57 -7.98
C GLU A 108 -1.18 6.83 -9.01
N GLU A 109 -2.12 7.54 -9.63
CA GLU A 109 -2.94 6.99 -10.72
C GLU A 109 -2.05 6.81 -11.98
N GLY A 110 -1.36 5.66 -12.10
CA GLY A 110 -0.53 5.38 -13.27
C GLY A 110 0.19 4.02 -13.27
N PHE A 111 0.66 3.61 -14.45
CA PHE A 111 1.39 2.36 -14.74
C PHE A 111 2.85 2.35 -14.23
N ALA A 112 3.17 3.01 -13.12
CA ALA A 112 4.50 2.88 -12.53
C ALA A 112 4.57 1.53 -11.79
N ILE A 113 4.84 0.45 -12.54
CA ILE A 113 5.08 -0.89 -12.01
C ILE A 113 6.41 -0.89 -11.27
N GLU A 114 6.42 -0.37 -10.04
CA GLU A 114 7.59 -0.39 -9.17
C GLU A 114 7.35 -1.19 -7.89
N SER A 115 6.09 -1.57 -7.64
CA SER A 115 5.73 -2.43 -6.52
C SER A 115 5.31 -3.81 -7.04
N VAL A 116 5.91 -4.87 -6.51
CA VAL A 116 5.73 -6.26 -6.96
C VAL A 116 5.32 -7.14 -5.79
N CYS A 117 4.28 -7.95 -5.98
CA CYS A 117 3.85 -8.95 -5.01
C CYS A 117 3.83 -10.36 -5.63
N GLN A 118 4.33 -11.33 -4.87
CA GLN A 118 4.41 -12.73 -5.24
C GLN A 118 3.88 -13.60 -4.11
N ALA A 119 2.99 -14.52 -4.45
CA ALA A 119 2.49 -15.53 -3.52
C ALA A 119 2.99 -16.92 -3.93
N SER A 120 3.37 -17.73 -2.94
CA SER A 120 3.79 -19.11 -3.13
C SER A 120 3.13 -20.02 -2.10
N LEU A 121 2.75 -21.22 -2.51
CA LEU A 121 2.22 -22.23 -1.60
C LEU A 121 3.37 -22.82 -0.77
N ILE A 122 3.21 -22.80 0.56
CA ILE A 122 4.12 -23.43 1.52
C ILE A 122 3.73 -24.89 1.68
N GLY A 123 2.42 -25.14 1.75
CA GLY A 123 1.83 -26.45 1.88
C GLY A 123 0.33 -26.40 1.64
N SER A 124 -0.26 -27.56 1.38
CA SER A 124 -1.71 -27.72 1.33
C SER A 124 -2.10 -28.79 2.34
N SER A 125 -3.18 -28.55 3.08
CA SER A 125 -3.86 -29.57 3.88
C SER A 125 -4.41 -30.72 3.02
N SER A 126 -4.48 -30.52 1.70
CA SER A 126 -5.00 -31.48 0.73
C SER A 126 -3.88 -32.31 0.08
N ARG A 127 -3.93 -33.64 0.25
CA ARG A 127 -3.00 -34.63 -0.34
C ARG A 127 -2.88 -34.55 -1.87
N ALA A 128 -3.82 -33.92 -2.56
CA ALA A 128 -3.88 -33.82 -4.03
C ALA A 128 -2.90 -32.79 -4.64
N ILE A 129 -2.29 -31.91 -3.84
CA ILE A 129 -1.63 -30.70 -4.36
C ILE A 129 -0.16 -30.67 -3.94
N GLN A 130 0.60 -31.59 -4.53
CA GLN A 130 2.07 -31.57 -4.52
C GLN A 130 2.63 -30.83 -5.76
N LYS A 131 1.79 -30.19 -6.58
CA LYS A 131 2.21 -29.44 -7.78
C LYS A 131 2.14 -27.94 -7.54
N LYS A 132 3.25 -27.38 -7.08
CA LYS A 132 3.52 -25.94 -6.94
C LYS A 132 3.51 -25.29 -8.33
N TYR A 133 2.55 -24.41 -8.64
CA TYR A 133 2.67 -23.54 -9.80
C TYR A 133 2.22 -22.11 -9.52
N HIS A 134 3.12 -21.19 -9.88
CA HIS A 134 2.98 -19.74 -9.80
C HIS A 134 1.96 -19.21 -10.79
N ARG A 135 1.10 -18.31 -10.33
CA ARG A 135 0.61 -17.21 -11.17
C ARG A 135 0.52 -15.95 -10.31
N VAL A 136 1.36 -14.98 -10.65
CA VAL A 136 1.34 -13.60 -10.12
C VAL A 136 0.09 -12.92 -10.68
N TRP A 137 -0.63 -12.18 -9.83
CA TRP A 137 -1.66 -11.24 -10.29
C TRP A 137 -0.95 -9.96 -10.67
N GLU A 138 -1.02 -9.60 -11.95
CA GLU A 138 -0.53 -8.34 -12.49
C GLU A 138 -1.75 -7.43 -12.66
N SER A 139 -1.74 -6.27 -12.01
CA SER A 139 -2.72 -5.20 -12.19
C SER A 139 -2.13 -4.10 -13.07
#